data_AF-A0A428PEA3-F1
#
_entry.id   AF-A0A428PEA3-F1
#
_cell.length_a   1.000
_cell.length_b   1.000
_cell.length_c   1.000
_cell.angle_alpha   90.00
_cell.angle_beta   90.00
_cell.angle_gamma   90.00
#
_symmetry.space_group_name_H-M   'P 1'
#
loop_
_entity.id
_entity.type
_entity.pdbx_description
1 polymer ?
#
loop_
_entity_poly.entity_id
_entity_poly.type
_entity_poly.pdbx_seq_one_letter_code
_entity_poly.pdbx_strand_id
1 'polypeptide(L)'
;MEPASFALAVAGVPEIFKSCVNSFSYIQLGRSFSEDFGICIAKLEAADLQLSRWGEAMGFFNESFAPDALFQKGLWDEKDVKKAKKWIGLINDLFEEAEKTSNRFKARHEDDEPELLEVPDQTMELEKATKTVKKTVFSLRSLTRHRQKETSLVRKAQWALYAREDFDRLVRDISELVEKLVVLFPALQPAQEALCQKEAEQIEPEVIPTLVKVLGGKDKLLNHALAEEVKVKGHRLQGAKIQQNGLITVGDSFKNVFEGLAPGADVSDVDVSGTLKVGHQYEMSEAVALARFGQPSNPQGHQ
;
A
#
# COMPACT_ATOMS: atom_id res chain seq x y z
N MET A 1 -8.08 30.81 10.40
CA MET A 1 -8.46 30.85 11.83
C MET A 1 -7.26 31.32 12.65
N GLU A 2 -7.44 31.85 13.87
CA GLU A 2 -6.33 32.32 14.74
C GLU A 2 -5.66 31.15 15.52
N PRO A 3 -4.39 31.29 15.98
CA PRO A 3 -3.64 30.20 16.62
C PRO A 3 -4.34 29.53 17.80
N ALA A 4 -4.92 30.31 18.72
CA ALA A 4 -5.61 29.75 19.90
C ALA A 4 -6.86 28.96 19.53
N SER A 5 -7.64 29.46 18.55
CA SER A 5 -8.81 28.75 18.01
C SER A 5 -8.40 27.45 17.31
N PHE A 6 -7.28 27.49 16.58
CA PHE A 6 -6.71 26.30 15.94
C PHE A 6 -6.33 25.25 16.97
N ALA A 7 -5.55 25.62 17.99
CA ALA A 7 -5.10 24.71 19.03
C ALA A 7 -6.28 23.99 19.72
N LEU A 8 -7.37 24.71 20.01
CA LEU A 8 -8.59 24.11 20.55
C LEU A 8 -9.28 23.18 19.55
N ALA A 9 -9.33 23.55 18.28
CA ALA A 9 -9.98 22.75 17.24
C ALA A 9 -9.28 21.40 16.99
N VAL A 10 -7.94 21.38 17.03
CA VAL A 10 -7.13 20.16 16.85
C VAL A 10 -6.93 19.37 18.14
N ALA A 11 -7.38 19.88 19.29
CA ALA A 11 -7.29 19.17 20.56
C ALA A 11 -7.97 17.79 20.48
N GLY A 12 -7.27 16.78 21.01
CA GLY A 12 -7.69 15.37 21.02
C GLY A 12 -7.58 14.63 19.67
N VAL A 13 -7.35 15.34 18.56
CA VAL A 13 -7.17 14.69 17.24
C VAL A 13 -5.97 13.73 17.23
N PRO A 14 -4.79 14.08 17.80
CA PRO A 14 -3.65 13.16 17.84
C PRO A 14 -3.98 11.83 18.56
N GLU A 15 -4.76 11.86 19.64
CA GLU A 15 -5.12 10.65 20.40
C GLU A 15 -6.02 9.72 19.58
N ILE A 16 -7.05 10.28 18.92
CA ILE A 16 -7.95 9.51 18.05
C ILE A 16 -7.15 8.93 16.87
N PHE A 17 -6.25 9.73 16.29
CA PHE A 17 -5.35 9.27 15.23
C PHE A 17 -4.49 8.09 15.67
N LYS A 18 -3.83 8.19 16.85
CA LYS A 18 -3.02 7.08 17.41
C LYS A 18 -3.88 5.83 17.66
N SER A 19 -5.14 5.99 18.08
CA SER A 19 -6.10 4.87 18.19
C SER A 19 -6.36 4.21 16.83
N CYS A 20 -6.57 4.99 15.77
CA CYS A 20 -6.79 4.47 14.41
C CYS A 20 -5.57 3.67 13.93
N VAL A 21 -4.36 4.22 14.08
CA VAL A 21 -3.12 3.56 13.68
C VAL A 21 -2.88 2.27 14.47
N ASN A 22 -3.09 2.30 15.78
CA ASN A 22 -2.99 1.10 16.62
C ASN A 22 -3.99 0.01 16.20
N SER A 23 -5.16 0.39 15.64
CA SER A 23 -6.23 -0.55 15.31
C SER A 23 -5.83 -1.55 14.23
N PHE A 24 -4.92 -1.19 13.31
CA PHE A 24 -4.36 -2.13 12.33
C PHE A 24 -3.65 -3.31 12.98
N SER A 25 -2.97 -3.09 14.11
CA SER A 25 -2.20 -4.14 14.81
C SER A 25 -3.07 -5.20 15.52
N TYR A 26 -4.36 -4.92 15.69
CA TYR A 26 -5.30 -5.84 16.34
C TYR A 26 -6.03 -6.74 15.35
N ILE A 27 -5.91 -6.50 14.04
CA ILE A 27 -6.61 -7.27 13.01
C ILE A 27 -5.84 -8.55 12.68
N GLN A 28 -6.53 -9.67 12.76
CA GLN A 28 -6.15 -10.95 12.18
C GLN A 28 -7.07 -11.28 10.99
N LEU A 29 -6.66 -12.20 10.12
CA LEU A 29 -7.49 -12.68 9.01
C LEU A 29 -7.83 -14.15 9.24
N GLY A 30 -9.09 -14.52 9.02
CA GLY A 30 -9.56 -15.90 9.10
C GLY A 30 -9.06 -16.76 7.93
N ARG A 31 -9.35 -18.06 8.00
CA ARG A 31 -8.92 -19.05 7.01
C ARG A 31 -9.45 -18.79 5.59
N SER A 32 -10.59 -18.13 5.45
CA SER A 32 -11.19 -17.77 4.14
C SER A 32 -10.28 -16.94 3.24
N PHE A 33 -9.21 -16.35 3.79
CA PHE A 33 -8.24 -15.55 3.07
C PHE A 33 -7.04 -16.34 2.53
N SER A 34 -6.92 -17.65 2.76
CA SER A 34 -5.67 -18.40 2.54
C SER A 34 -5.01 -18.22 1.16
N GLU A 35 -5.80 -18.17 0.07
CA GLU A 35 -5.25 -18.00 -1.28
C GLU A 35 -4.65 -16.60 -1.51
N ASP A 36 -5.28 -15.56 -0.95
CA ASP A 36 -4.92 -14.15 -1.13
C ASP A 36 -4.32 -13.53 0.14
N PHE A 37 -3.90 -14.36 1.11
CA PHE A 37 -3.61 -13.93 2.48
C PHE A 37 -2.53 -12.84 2.51
N GLY A 38 -1.41 -13.08 1.84
CA GLY A 38 -0.31 -12.13 1.77
C GLY A 38 -0.68 -10.82 1.09
N ILE A 39 -1.55 -10.84 0.07
CA ILE A 39 -2.04 -9.64 -0.61
C ILE A 39 -2.99 -8.85 0.30
N CYS A 40 -3.85 -9.54 1.05
CA CYS A 40 -4.76 -8.89 2.00
C CYS A 40 -4.00 -8.23 3.14
N ILE A 41 -2.98 -8.89 3.69
CA ILE A 41 -2.08 -8.25 4.66
C ILE A 41 -1.39 -7.04 4.02
N ALA A 42 -0.82 -7.16 2.82
CA ALA A 42 -0.15 -6.03 2.17
C ALA A 42 -1.09 -4.82 1.96
N LYS A 43 -2.37 -5.05 1.65
CA LYS A 43 -3.38 -3.98 1.52
C LYS A 43 -3.64 -3.26 2.86
N LEU A 44 -3.71 -4.00 3.98
CA LEU A 44 -3.84 -3.40 5.32
C LEU A 44 -2.61 -2.55 5.66
N GLU A 45 -1.42 -3.10 5.46
CA GLU A 45 -0.16 -2.42 5.74
C GLU A 45 0.03 -1.17 4.85
N ALA A 46 -0.47 -1.20 3.61
CA ALA A 46 -0.46 -0.05 2.72
C ALA A 46 -1.42 1.06 3.17
N ALA A 47 -2.61 0.69 3.66
CA ALA A 47 -3.55 1.65 4.24
C ALA A 47 -3.00 2.28 5.53
N ASP A 48 -2.33 1.49 6.37
CA ASP A 48 -1.61 1.99 7.55
C ASP A 48 -0.45 2.92 7.16
N LEU A 49 0.34 2.56 6.14
CA LEU A 49 1.40 3.43 5.63
C LEU A 49 0.85 4.80 5.19
N GLN A 50 -0.26 4.82 4.46
CA GLN A 50 -0.87 6.05 3.99
C GLN A 50 -1.39 6.92 5.17
N LEU A 51 -2.11 6.30 6.11
CA LEU A 51 -2.63 7.01 7.29
C LEU A 51 -1.49 7.54 8.17
N SER A 52 -0.49 6.71 8.45
CA SER A 52 0.67 7.10 9.23
C SER A 52 1.47 8.21 8.56
N ARG A 53 1.62 8.21 7.23
CA ARG A 53 2.28 9.30 6.51
C ARG A 53 1.55 10.64 6.69
N TRP A 54 0.22 10.62 6.62
CA TRP A 54 -0.58 11.82 6.87
C TRP A 54 -0.40 12.34 8.31
N GLY A 55 -0.43 11.44 9.31
CA GLY A 55 -0.20 11.82 10.70
C GLY A 55 1.21 12.34 10.98
N GLU A 56 2.23 11.81 10.30
CA GLU A 56 3.60 12.32 10.34
C GLU A 56 3.67 13.75 9.81
N ALA A 57 3.03 14.04 8.67
CA ALA A 57 2.95 15.40 8.13
C ALA A 57 2.24 16.37 9.09
N MET A 58 1.25 15.88 9.84
CA MET A 58 0.54 16.62 10.90
C MET A 58 1.34 16.75 12.20
N GLY A 59 2.44 16.01 12.38
CA GLY A 59 3.23 15.99 13.61
C GLY A 59 2.59 15.21 14.77
N PHE A 60 1.68 14.28 14.47
CA PHE A 60 0.94 13.52 15.49
C PHE A 60 1.75 12.42 16.17
N PHE A 61 2.89 12.03 15.61
CA PHE A 61 3.81 11.08 16.24
C PHE A 61 4.79 11.73 17.22
N ASN A 62 4.85 13.07 17.31
CA ASN A 62 5.71 13.73 18.29
C ASN A 62 5.28 13.37 19.73
N GLU A 63 6.26 13.19 20.63
CA GLU A 63 6.03 12.93 22.06
C GLU A 63 5.06 13.96 22.67
N SER A 64 5.29 15.24 22.35
CA SER A 64 4.38 16.33 22.65
C SER A 64 3.88 16.95 21.35
N PHE A 65 2.58 16.83 21.10
CA PHE A 65 1.96 17.49 19.96
C PHE A 65 2.04 19.01 20.15
N ALA A 66 2.56 19.70 19.13
CA ALA A 66 2.76 21.15 19.13
C ALA A 66 1.84 21.82 18.10
N PRO A 67 0.61 22.22 18.49
CA PRO A 67 -0.33 22.88 17.59
C PRO A 67 0.24 24.12 16.92
N ASP A 68 1.06 24.91 17.63
CA ASP A 68 1.65 26.12 17.07
C ASP A 68 2.61 25.81 15.91
N ALA A 69 3.44 24.76 16.04
CA ALA A 69 4.33 24.34 14.98
C ALA A 69 3.57 23.84 13.74
N LEU A 70 2.44 23.15 13.94
CA LEU A 70 1.54 22.77 12.86
C LEU A 70 0.88 24.00 12.23
N PHE A 71 0.43 24.96 13.04
CA PHE A 71 -0.21 26.18 12.56
C PHE A 71 0.71 26.96 11.59
N GLN A 72 2.01 27.06 11.91
CA GLN A 72 2.99 27.74 11.05
C GLN A 72 3.21 27.08 9.67
N LYS A 73 2.76 25.84 9.45
CA LYS A 73 2.92 25.15 8.16
C LYS A 73 2.00 25.69 7.07
N GLY A 74 0.95 26.44 7.41
CA GLY A 74 0.05 26.97 6.39
C GLY A 74 -1.19 27.67 6.92
N LEU A 75 -2.13 27.93 6.01
CA LEU A 75 -3.42 28.51 6.34
C LEU A 75 -4.43 27.42 6.68
N TRP A 76 -5.12 27.59 7.81
CA TRP A 76 -6.09 26.62 8.33
C TRP A 76 -7.50 27.21 8.29
N ASP A 77 -8.37 26.59 7.48
CA ASP A 77 -9.80 26.87 7.48
C ASP A 77 -10.48 26.04 8.58
N GLU A 78 -11.31 26.70 9.41
CA GLU A 78 -11.98 26.05 10.53
C GLU A 78 -12.92 24.92 10.07
N LYS A 79 -13.58 25.06 8.91
CA LYS A 79 -14.45 24.02 8.34
C LYS A 79 -13.63 22.80 7.96
N ASP A 80 -12.43 23.00 7.44
CA ASP A 80 -11.56 21.91 7.00
C ASP A 80 -10.92 21.21 8.20
N VAL A 81 -10.50 21.94 9.25
CA VAL A 81 -10.07 21.32 10.52
C VAL A 81 -11.20 20.49 11.15
N LYS A 82 -12.44 21.00 11.15
CA LYS A 82 -13.62 20.24 11.64
C LYS A 82 -13.90 19.01 10.79
N LYS A 83 -13.80 19.08 9.46
CA LYS A 83 -13.93 17.91 8.58
C LYS A 83 -12.85 16.88 8.86
N ALA A 84 -11.59 17.28 9.03
CA ALA A 84 -10.50 16.36 9.35
C ALA A 84 -10.76 15.60 10.65
N LYS A 85 -11.14 16.32 11.71
CA LYS A 85 -11.52 15.72 12.99
C LYS A 85 -12.68 14.72 12.84
N LYS A 86 -13.70 15.08 12.06
CA LYS A 86 -14.82 14.18 11.75
C LYS A 86 -14.36 12.93 11.00
N TRP A 87 -13.55 13.06 9.95
CA TRP A 87 -13.10 11.93 9.15
C TRP A 87 -12.16 11.00 9.91
N ILE A 88 -11.30 11.52 10.79
CA ILE A 88 -10.51 10.70 11.70
C ILE A 88 -11.40 9.94 12.69
N GLY A 89 -12.45 10.59 13.22
CA GLY A 89 -13.48 9.90 14.01
C GLY A 89 -14.16 8.77 13.23
N LEU A 90 -14.55 9.02 11.98
CA LEU A 90 -15.15 7.99 11.12
C LEU A 90 -14.20 6.83 10.84
N ILE A 91 -12.89 7.06 10.67
CA ILE A 91 -11.92 5.97 10.53
C ILE A 91 -11.91 5.09 11.79
N ASN A 92 -11.93 5.70 12.99
CA ASN A 92 -12.03 4.93 14.23
C ASN A 92 -13.35 4.13 14.29
N ASP A 93 -14.48 4.74 13.90
CA ASP A 93 -15.78 4.07 13.85
C ASP A 93 -15.80 2.87 12.88
N LEU A 94 -15.10 2.96 11.74
CA LEU A 94 -14.98 1.86 10.77
C LEU A 94 -14.32 0.62 11.37
N PHE A 95 -13.26 0.80 12.17
CA PHE A 95 -12.63 -0.31 12.89
C PHE A 95 -13.59 -0.93 13.90
N GLU A 96 -14.30 -0.12 14.69
CA GLU A 96 -15.28 -0.61 15.66
C GLU A 96 -16.46 -1.32 15.01
N GLU A 97 -16.96 -0.83 13.87
CA GLU A 97 -18.03 -1.48 13.11
C GLU A 97 -17.56 -2.83 12.55
N ALA A 98 -16.33 -2.90 12.02
CA ALA A 98 -15.75 -4.14 11.51
C ALA A 98 -15.55 -5.17 12.63
N GLU A 99 -15.05 -4.76 13.80
CA GLU A 99 -14.91 -5.64 14.97
C GLU A 99 -16.29 -6.15 15.45
N LYS A 100 -17.29 -5.26 15.55
CA LYS A 100 -18.67 -5.66 15.91
C LYS A 100 -19.25 -6.65 14.90
N THR A 101 -18.96 -6.46 13.62
CA THR A 101 -19.43 -7.35 12.55
C THR A 101 -18.76 -8.72 12.61
N SER A 102 -17.44 -8.75 12.82
CA SER A 102 -16.68 -9.96 13.10
C SER A 102 -17.23 -10.73 14.31
N ASN A 103 -17.48 -10.05 15.42
CA ASN A 103 -18.01 -10.69 16.63
C ASN A 103 -19.42 -11.28 16.41
N ARG A 104 -20.28 -10.62 15.62
CA ARG A 104 -21.57 -11.18 15.22
C ARG A 104 -21.43 -12.38 14.29
N PHE A 105 -20.44 -12.36 13.39
CA PHE A 105 -20.13 -13.50 12.53
C PHE A 105 -19.69 -14.69 13.38
N LYS A 106 -18.78 -14.47 14.34
CA LYS A 106 -18.29 -15.48 15.27
C LYS A 106 -19.44 -16.15 16.04
N ALA A 107 -20.27 -15.35 16.71
CA ALA A 107 -21.40 -15.85 17.50
C ALA A 107 -22.45 -16.63 16.69
N ARG A 108 -22.49 -16.47 15.36
CA ARG A 108 -23.42 -17.20 14.48
C ARG A 108 -22.92 -18.56 14.03
N HIS A 109 -21.61 -18.78 14.03
CA HIS A 109 -20.99 -19.99 13.46
C HIS A 109 -20.21 -20.79 14.50
N GLU A 110 -20.12 -20.34 15.76
CA GLU A 110 -19.31 -20.99 16.79
C GLU A 110 -19.77 -22.40 17.16
N ASP A 111 -21.08 -22.66 17.07
CA ASP A 111 -21.66 -23.97 17.38
C ASP A 111 -21.77 -24.89 16.15
N ASP A 112 -22.15 -24.32 15.00
CA ASP A 112 -22.54 -25.09 13.80
C ASP A 112 -21.41 -25.26 12.78
N GLU A 113 -20.52 -24.27 12.63
CA GLU A 113 -19.48 -24.23 11.59
C GLU A 113 -18.15 -23.65 12.15
N PRO A 114 -17.56 -24.27 13.19
CA PRO A 114 -16.38 -23.74 13.87
C PRO A 114 -15.15 -23.63 12.96
N GLU A 115 -15.09 -24.39 11.86
CA GLU A 115 -14.01 -24.34 10.87
C GLU A 115 -13.96 -22.98 10.14
N LEU A 116 -15.09 -22.26 10.03
CA LEU A 116 -15.14 -20.91 9.45
C LEU A 116 -14.46 -19.86 10.34
N LEU A 117 -14.29 -20.17 11.63
CA LEU A 117 -13.72 -19.29 12.63
C LEU A 117 -12.22 -19.54 12.87
N GLU A 118 -11.63 -20.46 12.10
CA GLU A 118 -10.20 -20.72 12.15
C GLU A 118 -9.42 -19.46 11.78
N VAL A 119 -8.54 -19.05 12.69
CA VAL A 119 -7.62 -17.92 12.48
C VAL A 119 -6.21 -18.52 12.38
N PRO A 120 -5.66 -18.63 11.16
CA PRO A 120 -4.34 -19.20 10.97
C PRO A 120 -3.24 -18.27 11.51
N ASP A 121 -2.09 -18.86 11.87
CA ASP A 121 -0.92 -18.05 12.25
C ASP A 121 -0.46 -17.20 11.07
N GLN A 122 -0.46 -15.88 11.27
CA GLN A 122 -0.16 -14.92 10.21
C GLN A 122 1.25 -15.08 9.65
N THR A 123 2.23 -15.46 10.49
CA THR A 123 3.62 -15.64 10.05
C THR A 123 3.71 -16.89 9.18
N MET A 124 3.09 -17.98 9.59
CA MET A 124 3.06 -19.23 8.83
C MET A 124 2.33 -19.08 7.49
N GLU A 125 1.19 -18.38 7.44
CA GLU A 125 0.49 -18.13 6.16
C GLU A 125 1.29 -17.20 5.25
N LEU A 126 1.91 -16.16 5.81
CA LEU A 126 2.76 -15.28 5.02
C LEU A 126 3.96 -16.05 4.43
N GLU A 127 4.50 -17.04 5.14
CA GLU A 127 5.56 -17.91 4.61
C GLU A 127 5.15 -18.73 3.37
N LYS A 128 3.85 -18.99 3.18
CA LYS A 128 3.34 -19.65 1.97
C LYS A 128 3.22 -18.70 0.78
N ALA A 129 3.19 -17.39 1.01
CA ALA A 129 3.10 -16.40 -0.05
C ALA A 129 4.36 -16.36 -0.93
N THR A 130 4.26 -15.77 -2.11
CA THR A 130 5.42 -15.57 -2.99
C THR A 130 6.47 -14.67 -2.31
N LYS A 131 7.75 -14.85 -2.66
CA LYS A 131 8.86 -14.06 -2.10
C LYS A 131 8.62 -12.55 -2.21
N THR A 132 8.08 -12.08 -3.33
CA THR A 132 7.82 -10.65 -3.56
C THR A 132 6.67 -10.12 -2.68
N VAL A 133 5.60 -10.89 -2.48
CA VAL A 133 4.51 -10.52 -1.57
C VAL A 133 5.00 -10.44 -0.12
N LYS A 134 5.79 -11.43 0.33
CA LYS A 134 6.42 -11.40 1.64
C LYS A 134 7.25 -10.15 1.86
N LYS A 135 8.16 -9.87 0.92
CA LYS A 135 8.99 -8.66 0.96
C LYS A 135 8.15 -7.38 0.97
N THR A 136 7.07 -7.32 0.18
CA THR A 136 6.14 -6.18 0.19
C THR A 136 5.58 -5.92 1.58
N VAL A 137 5.07 -6.95 2.26
CA VAL A 137 4.54 -6.83 3.63
C VAL A 137 5.63 -6.35 4.60
N PHE A 138 6.83 -6.94 4.55
CA PHE A 138 7.93 -6.56 5.44
C PHE A 138 8.44 -5.14 5.19
N SER A 139 8.53 -4.71 3.92
CA SER A 139 8.89 -3.34 3.57
C SER A 139 7.86 -2.34 4.13
N LEU A 140 6.56 -2.57 3.93
CA LEU A 140 5.51 -1.69 4.47
C LEU A 140 5.58 -1.60 6.00
N ARG A 141 5.72 -2.73 6.69
CA ARG A 141 5.89 -2.78 8.16
C ARG A 141 7.11 -2.03 8.64
N SER A 142 8.23 -2.14 7.94
CA SER A 142 9.45 -1.42 8.33
C SER A 142 9.24 0.09 8.26
N LEU A 143 8.57 0.58 7.21
CA LEU A 143 8.28 1.99 7.00
C LEU A 143 7.34 2.56 8.08
N THR A 144 6.29 1.82 8.46
CA THR A 144 5.35 2.27 9.50
C THR A 144 5.92 2.18 10.91
N ARG A 145 6.72 1.15 11.19
CA ARG A 145 7.32 0.91 12.52
C ARG A 145 8.15 2.09 13.01
N HIS A 146 8.85 2.80 12.12
CA HIS A 146 9.66 3.95 12.53
C HIS A 146 8.82 5.10 13.10
N ARG A 147 7.62 5.32 12.56
CA ARG A 147 6.69 6.39 13.00
C ARG A 147 5.94 5.98 14.27
N GLN A 148 5.54 4.72 14.32
CA GLN A 148 4.65 4.21 15.36
C GLN A 148 5.35 3.84 16.67
N LYS A 149 6.68 3.92 16.74
CA LYS A 149 7.42 3.72 18.02
C LYS A 149 6.93 4.64 19.14
N GLU A 150 6.49 5.84 18.78
CA GLU A 150 5.95 6.86 19.70
C GLU A 150 4.46 6.66 20.03
N THR A 151 3.83 5.64 19.44
CA THR A 151 2.48 5.23 19.83
C THR A 151 2.56 4.19 20.91
N SER A 152 2.01 4.49 22.08
CA SER A 152 1.78 3.45 23.08
C SER A 152 0.71 2.52 22.55
N LEU A 153 1.07 1.26 22.31
CA LEU A 153 0.10 0.22 22.02
C LEU A 153 -0.76 0.03 23.27
N VAL A 154 -2.01 0.49 23.19
CA VAL A 154 -3.00 0.15 24.22
C VAL A 154 -3.20 -1.36 24.16
N ARG A 155 -3.27 -2.04 25.30
CA ARG A 155 -3.62 -3.47 25.31
C ARG A 155 -5.10 -3.61 24.93
N LYS A 156 -5.38 -3.82 23.65
CA LYS A 156 -6.68 -4.30 23.16
C LYS A 156 -6.56 -5.78 22.77
N ALA A 157 -7.67 -6.51 22.85
CA ALA A 157 -7.74 -7.86 22.35
C ALA A 157 -7.61 -7.85 20.81
N GLN A 158 -6.86 -8.80 20.26
CA GLN A 158 -6.87 -9.01 18.82
C GLN A 158 -8.21 -9.66 18.41
N TRP A 159 -8.65 -9.36 17.20
CA TRP A 159 -9.89 -9.86 16.62
C TRP A 159 -9.65 -10.20 15.14
N ALA A 160 -10.50 -11.03 14.55
CA ALA A 160 -10.27 -11.56 13.20
C ALA A 160 -11.36 -11.13 12.21
N LEU A 161 -10.98 -10.79 10.99
CA LEU A 161 -11.92 -10.68 9.87
C LEU A 161 -12.14 -12.06 9.25
N TYR A 162 -13.39 -12.52 9.19
CA TYR A 162 -13.74 -13.85 8.66
C TYR A 162 -14.30 -13.80 7.23
N ALA A 163 -14.90 -12.67 6.83
CA ALA A 163 -15.49 -12.49 5.51
C ALA A 163 -14.66 -11.52 4.66
N ARG A 164 -14.48 -11.85 3.37
CA ARG A 164 -13.69 -11.04 2.44
C ARG A 164 -14.35 -9.69 2.16
N GLU A 165 -15.67 -9.66 2.14
CA GLU A 165 -16.48 -8.47 1.90
C GLU A 165 -16.26 -7.42 3.00
N ASP A 166 -16.17 -7.86 4.26
CA ASP A 166 -15.91 -6.98 5.42
C ASP A 166 -14.50 -6.38 5.35
N PHE A 167 -13.52 -7.21 4.95
CA PHE A 167 -12.16 -6.76 4.72
C PHE A 167 -12.06 -5.72 3.59
N ASP A 168 -12.63 -6.02 2.43
CA ASP A 168 -12.54 -5.13 1.26
C ASP A 168 -13.28 -3.81 1.53
N ARG A 169 -14.41 -3.86 2.25
CA ARG A 169 -15.12 -2.66 2.74
C ARG A 169 -14.25 -1.83 3.67
N LEU A 170 -13.68 -2.44 4.70
CA LEU A 170 -12.85 -1.74 5.69
C LEU A 170 -11.67 -1.02 5.01
N VAL A 171 -10.90 -1.74 4.21
CA VAL A 171 -9.72 -1.18 3.52
C VAL A 171 -10.12 -0.08 2.54
N ARG A 172 -11.19 -0.28 1.76
CA ARG A 172 -11.69 0.75 0.83
C ARG A 172 -12.09 2.02 1.58
N ASP A 173 -12.96 1.89 2.57
CA ASP A 173 -13.57 3.04 3.25
C ASP A 173 -12.49 3.84 4.03
N ILE A 174 -11.51 3.16 4.64
CA ILE A 174 -10.34 3.82 5.25
C ILE A 174 -9.52 4.58 4.19
N SER A 175 -9.10 3.91 3.12
CA SER A 175 -8.28 4.55 2.07
C SER A 175 -8.98 5.78 1.48
N GLU A 176 -10.28 5.72 1.23
CA GLU A 176 -11.06 6.86 0.72
C GLU A 176 -11.10 8.03 1.70
N LEU A 177 -11.24 7.78 3.00
CA LEU A 177 -11.20 8.83 4.02
C LEU A 177 -9.81 9.44 4.14
N VAL A 178 -8.75 8.61 4.07
CA VAL A 178 -7.36 9.09 4.10
C VAL A 178 -7.05 9.94 2.87
N GLU A 179 -7.45 9.54 1.67
CA GLU A 179 -7.29 10.36 0.46
C GLU A 179 -7.97 11.73 0.59
N LYS A 180 -9.18 11.75 1.17
CA LYS A 180 -9.87 13.01 1.46
C LYS A 180 -9.11 13.87 2.47
N LEU A 181 -8.53 13.27 3.53
CA LEU A 181 -7.70 13.98 4.51
C LEU A 181 -6.43 14.58 3.89
N VAL A 182 -5.80 13.88 2.95
CA VAL A 182 -4.60 14.36 2.22
C VAL A 182 -4.92 15.60 1.39
N VAL A 183 -6.03 15.57 0.63
CA VAL A 183 -6.44 16.68 -0.25
C VAL A 183 -6.89 17.90 0.54
N LEU A 184 -7.35 17.71 1.78
CA LEU A 184 -7.92 18.78 2.60
C LEU A 184 -6.90 19.85 3.02
N PHE A 185 -5.61 19.50 3.07
CA PHE A 185 -4.55 20.41 3.51
C PHE A 185 -3.42 20.51 2.48
N PRO A 186 -3.59 21.31 1.41
CA PRO A 186 -2.56 21.48 0.38
C PRO A 186 -1.21 21.97 0.93
N ALA A 187 -1.23 22.74 2.03
CA ALA A 187 -0.01 23.19 2.71
C ALA A 187 0.89 22.03 3.22
N LEU A 188 0.32 20.84 3.42
CA LEU A 188 1.05 19.65 3.85
C LEU A 188 1.53 18.79 2.69
N GLN A 189 1.13 19.08 1.44
CA GLN A 189 1.50 18.28 0.28
C GLN A 189 3.02 18.15 0.11
N PRO A 190 3.85 19.22 0.22
CA PRO A 190 5.30 19.08 0.09
C PRO A 190 5.91 18.15 1.14
N ALA A 191 5.38 18.18 2.38
CA ALA A 191 5.84 17.29 3.44
C ALA A 191 5.47 15.82 3.14
N GLN A 192 4.27 15.58 2.61
CA GLN A 192 3.84 14.23 2.24
C GLN A 192 4.59 13.69 1.03
N GLU A 193 4.87 14.51 0.02
CA GLU A 193 5.68 14.13 -1.15
C GLU A 193 7.11 13.76 -0.72
N ALA A 194 7.74 14.56 0.14
CA ALA A 194 9.06 14.26 0.68
C ALA A 194 9.08 12.95 1.50
N LEU A 195 8.00 12.64 2.22
CA LEU A 195 7.86 11.35 2.91
C LEU A 195 7.68 10.20 1.92
N CYS A 196 6.87 10.35 0.88
CA CYS A 196 6.69 9.33 -0.17
C CYS A 196 8.00 9.03 -0.90
N GLN A 197 8.80 10.06 -1.19
CA GLN A 197 10.11 9.88 -1.81
C GLN A 197 11.02 9.03 -0.93
N LYS A 198 11.16 9.38 0.36
CA LYS A 198 11.97 8.60 1.31
C LYS A 198 11.47 7.16 1.48
N GLU A 199 10.17 6.95 1.42
CA GLU A 199 9.57 5.62 1.46
C GLU A 199 9.93 4.83 0.19
N ALA A 200 9.78 5.43 -0.99
CA ALA A 200 10.13 4.81 -2.27
C ALA A 200 11.62 4.45 -2.35
N GLU A 201 12.51 5.34 -1.89
CA GLU A 201 13.96 5.10 -1.85
C GLU A 201 14.35 3.86 -1.03
N GLN A 202 13.58 3.53 0.01
CA GLN A 202 13.79 2.38 0.88
C GLN A 202 13.16 1.08 0.35
N ILE A 203 12.32 1.16 -0.68
CA ILE A 203 11.69 -0.02 -1.27
C ILE A 203 12.62 -0.61 -2.33
N GLU A 204 12.85 -1.92 -2.22
CA GLU A 204 13.65 -2.65 -3.21
C GLU A 204 12.94 -2.63 -4.59
N PRO A 205 13.66 -2.40 -5.70
CA PRO A 205 13.05 -2.34 -7.04
C PRO A 205 12.21 -3.56 -7.40
N GLU A 206 12.59 -4.76 -6.95
CA GLU A 206 11.84 -6.01 -7.21
C GLU A 206 10.47 -6.07 -6.50
N VAL A 207 10.27 -5.26 -5.46
CA VAL A 207 9.03 -5.20 -4.66
C VAL A 207 8.01 -4.24 -5.29
N ILE A 208 8.48 -3.18 -5.95
CA ILE A 208 7.66 -2.10 -6.51
C ILE A 208 6.47 -2.60 -7.35
N PRO A 209 6.61 -3.58 -8.27
CA PRO A 209 5.49 -4.03 -9.10
C PRO A 209 4.35 -4.64 -8.26
N THR A 210 4.73 -5.41 -7.23
CA THR A 210 3.76 -6.03 -6.30
C THR A 210 3.08 -4.96 -5.46
N LEU A 211 3.84 -3.97 -4.98
CA LEU A 211 3.29 -2.86 -4.22
C LEU A 211 2.32 -2.02 -5.04
N VAL A 212 2.63 -1.67 -6.29
CA VAL A 212 1.69 -0.92 -7.15
C VAL A 212 0.38 -1.69 -7.34
N LYS A 213 0.45 -3.02 -7.52
CA LYS A 213 -0.74 -3.87 -7.57
C LYS A 213 -1.53 -3.85 -6.26
N VAL A 214 -0.86 -3.91 -5.11
CA VAL A 214 -1.49 -3.81 -3.77
C VAL A 214 -2.18 -2.47 -3.58
N LEU A 215 -1.55 -1.37 -4.01
CA LEU A 215 -2.11 -0.02 -3.94
C LEU A 215 -3.34 0.12 -4.83
N GLY A 216 -3.36 -0.53 -6.00
CA GLY A 216 -4.54 -0.59 -6.86
C GLY A 216 -5.05 0.80 -7.29
N GLY A 217 -4.14 1.76 -7.47
CA GLY A 217 -4.46 3.15 -7.80
C GLY A 217 -4.81 4.07 -6.63
N LYS A 218 -4.90 3.53 -5.40
CA LYS A 218 -4.98 4.31 -4.15
C LYS A 218 -3.59 4.85 -3.78
N ASP A 219 -3.54 5.85 -2.91
CA ASP A 219 -2.27 6.49 -2.52
C ASP A 219 -1.47 6.99 -3.73
N LYS A 220 -2.02 8.01 -4.40
CA LYS A 220 -1.47 8.56 -5.63
C LYS A 220 -0.07 9.15 -5.44
N LEU A 221 0.22 9.70 -4.26
CA LEU A 221 1.52 10.29 -3.96
C LEU A 221 2.61 9.21 -3.90
N LEU A 222 2.35 8.08 -3.23
CA LEU A 222 3.31 6.98 -3.20
C LEU A 222 3.46 6.33 -4.58
N ASN A 223 2.38 6.11 -5.33
CA ASN A 223 2.49 5.59 -6.70
C ASN A 223 3.36 6.48 -7.59
N HIS A 224 3.22 7.80 -7.47
CA HIS A 224 4.07 8.74 -8.19
C HIS A 224 5.54 8.62 -7.77
N ALA A 225 5.83 8.61 -6.46
CA ALA A 225 7.18 8.45 -5.95
C ALA A 225 7.83 7.13 -6.39
N LEU A 226 7.09 6.02 -6.36
CA LEU A 226 7.54 4.72 -6.86
C LEU A 226 7.84 4.74 -8.36
N ALA A 227 7.02 5.44 -9.15
CA ALA A 227 7.25 5.58 -10.58
C ALA A 227 8.51 6.41 -10.88
N GLU A 228 8.77 7.48 -10.14
CA GLU A 228 10.01 8.25 -10.26
C GLU A 228 11.22 7.42 -9.80
N GLU A 229 11.10 6.68 -8.71
CA GLU A 229 12.16 5.82 -8.20
C GLU A 229 12.56 4.74 -9.22
N VAL A 230 11.57 4.16 -9.89
CA VAL A 230 11.78 3.23 -11.00
C VAL A 230 12.53 3.87 -12.17
N LYS A 231 12.30 5.15 -12.48
CA LYS A 231 13.08 5.84 -13.53
C LYS A 231 14.53 6.05 -13.11
N VAL A 232 14.76 6.37 -11.83
CA VAL A 232 16.10 6.63 -11.28
C VAL A 232 16.90 5.34 -11.14
N LYS A 233 16.29 4.26 -10.63
CA LYS A 233 16.92 2.96 -10.36
C LYS A 233 16.72 1.92 -11.46
N GLY A 234 15.97 2.26 -12.51
CA GLY A 234 15.71 1.39 -13.66
C GLY A 234 16.95 1.17 -14.53
N HIS A 235 16.79 0.41 -15.61
CA HIS A 235 17.90 0.15 -16.53
C HIS A 235 18.35 1.45 -17.19
N ARG A 236 19.57 1.89 -16.93
CA ARG A 236 20.14 3.10 -17.54
C ARG A 236 21.23 2.76 -18.53
N LEU A 237 21.04 3.15 -19.79
CA LEU A 237 22.06 3.08 -20.84
C LEU A 237 22.42 4.50 -21.29
N GLN A 238 23.62 4.96 -20.97
CA GLN A 238 24.10 6.30 -21.35
C GLN A 238 25.45 6.23 -22.06
N GLY A 239 25.63 7.03 -23.12
CA GLY A 239 26.92 7.19 -23.79
C GLY A 239 27.37 5.98 -24.61
N ALA A 240 26.45 5.06 -24.94
CA ALA A 240 26.78 3.84 -25.64
C ALA A 240 27.05 4.11 -27.13
N LYS A 241 28.17 3.57 -27.64
CA LYS A 241 28.49 3.54 -29.07
C LYS A 241 28.33 2.12 -29.59
N ILE A 242 27.29 1.90 -30.41
CA ILE A 242 27.00 0.60 -31.01
C ILE A 242 27.52 0.62 -32.44
N GLN A 243 28.61 -0.12 -32.69
CA GLN A 243 29.24 -0.21 -34.00
C GLN A 243 28.87 -1.51 -34.73
N GLN A 244 28.76 -1.46 -36.06
CA GLN A 244 28.55 -2.64 -36.93
C GLN A 244 27.26 -3.44 -36.59
N ASN A 245 27.25 -4.76 -36.81
CA ASN A 245 26.17 -5.70 -36.45
C ASN A 245 25.98 -5.91 -34.93
N GLY A 246 26.42 -4.96 -34.08
CA GLY A 246 26.26 -5.04 -32.64
C GLY A 246 24.77 -5.03 -32.25
N LEU A 247 24.39 -5.92 -31.32
CA LEU A 247 23.05 -5.97 -30.74
C LEU A 247 23.15 -5.71 -29.23
N ILE A 248 22.52 -4.63 -28.77
CA ILE A 248 22.31 -4.37 -27.33
C ILE A 248 20.83 -4.51 -27.03
N THR A 249 20.49 -5.21 -25.95
CA THR A 249 19.14 -5.25 -25.40
C THR A 249 19.17 -4.69 -23.98
N VAL A 250 18.32 -3.69 -23.72
CA VAL A 250 18.15 -3.03 -22.42
C VAL A 250 16.72 -3.25 -21.97
N GLY A 251 16.56 -3.93 -20.84
CA GLY A 251 15.28 -4.28 -20.27
C GLY A 251 15.33 -5.65 -19.63
N ASP A 252 14.26 -5.98 -18.92
CA ASP A 252 14.10 -7.27 -18.25
C ASP A 252 13.41 -8.30 -19.13
N SER A 253 13.82 -9.56 -19.01
CA SER A 253 13.12 -10.70 -19.57
C SER A 253 12.31 -11.40 -18.47
N PHE A 254 10.99 -11.39 -18.64
CA PHE A 254 10.03 -12.02 -17.76
C PHE A 254 9.51 -13.31 -18.36
N LYS A 255 9.43 -14.37 -17.56
CA LYS A 255 8.80 -15.63 -17.95
C LYS A 255 7.66 -15.97 -17.01
N ASN A 256 6.46 -16.16 -17.54
CA ASN A 256 5.23 -16.42 -16.79
C ASN A 256 4.89 -15.35 -15.74
N VAL A 257 5.30 -14.10 -15.97
CA VAL A 257 4.94 -12.93 -15.15
C VAL A 257 4.01 -12.05 -15.98
N PHE A 258 2.81 -11.80 -15.47
CA PHE A 258 1.72 -11.22 -16.27
C PHE A 258 1.26 -9.83 -15.83
N GLU A 259 1.65 -9.38 -14.63
CA GLU A 259 1.05 -8.21 -13.98
C GLU A 259 2.05 -7.43 -13.11
N GLY A 260 3.19 -7.05 -13.69
CA GLY A 260 4.13 -6.13 -13.05
C GLY A 260 4.35 -4.90 -13.90
N LEU A 261 4.31 -3.71 -13.30
CA LEU A 261 5.08 -2.58 -13.85
C LEU A 261 6.53 -3.04 -13.87
N ALA A 262 7.08 -3.27 -15.05
CA ALA A 262 8.49 -3.55 -15.16
C ALA A 262 9.28 -2.23 -14.97
N PRO A 263 10.49 -2.28 -14.38
CA PRO A 263 11.29 -1.10 -14.18
C PRO A 263 11.51 -0.35 -15.51
N GLY A 264 11.21 0.95 -15.56
CA GLY A 264 11.48 1.75 -16.76
C GLY A 264 12.94 1.68 -17.21
N ALA A 265 13.19 1.91 -18.49
CA ALA A 265 14.54 2.08 -19.02
C ALA A 265 14.77 3.53 -19.42
N ASP A 266 15.88 4.12 -18.98
CA ASP A 266 16.36 5.44 -19.42
C ASP A 266 17.52 5.25 -20.40
N VAL A 267 17.39 5.82 -21.58
CA VAL A 267 18.36 5.67 -22.67
C VAL A 267 18.67 7.06 -23.25
N SER A 268 19.90 7.52 -23.06
CA SER A 268 20.35 8.84 -23.50
C SER A 268 21.75 8.80 -24.13
N ASP A 269 22.07 9.79 -24.97
CA ASP A 269 23.40 9.96 -25.57
C ASP A 269 23.94 8.71 -26.29
N VAL A 270 23.10 8.02 -27.07
CA VAL A 270 23.48 6.78 -27.77
C VAL A 270 23.77 7.06 -29.26
N ASP A 271 24.90 6.54 -29.74
CA ASP A 271 25.31 6.55 -31.15
C ASP A 271 25.23 5.13 -31.71
N VAL A 272 24.28 4.88 -32.62
CA VAL A 272 23.92 3.53 -33.10
C VAL A 272 24.14 3.39 -34.60
N SER A 273 25.07 2.51 -34.97
CA SER A 273 25.19 1.95 -36.33
C SER A 273 24.82 0.45 -36.41
N GLY A 274 24.41 -0.15 -35.29
CA GLY A 274 23.89 -1.52 -35.16
C GLY A 274 22.41 -1.58 -34.73
N THR A 275 22.04 -2.57 -33.91
CA THR A 275 20.67 -2.73 -33.37
C THR A 275 20.62 -2.49 -31.86
N LEU A 276 19.71 -1.62 -31.41
CA LEU A 276 19.37 -1.42 -30.01
C LEU A 276 17.92 -1.81 -29.78
N LYS A 277 17.66 -2.70 -28.81
CA LYS A 277 16.32 -3.03 -28.33
C LYS A 277 16.16 -2.49 -26.92
N VAL A 278 15.17 -1.64 -26.71
CA VAL A 278 14.83 -1.09 -25.39
C VAL A 278 13.41 -1.52 -25.05
N GLY A 279 13.24 -2.13 -23.89
CA GLY A 279 11.95 -2.60 -23.41
C GLY A 279 12.02 -4.02 -22.84
N HIS A 280 10.91 -4.43 -22.23
CA HIS A 280 10.81 -5.71 -21.54
C HIS A 280 10.39 -6.81 -22.50
N GLN A 281 10.92 -8.01 -22.29
CA GLN A 281 10.48 -9.21 -22.99
C GLN A 281 9.58 -10.02 -22.07
N TYR A 282 8.43 -10.45 -22.58
CA TYR A 282 7.52 -11.33 -21.84
C TYR A 282 7.38 -12.65 -22.58
N GLU A 283 7.75 -13.74 -21.92
CA GLU A 283 7.61 -15.10 -22.39
C GLU A 283 6.53 -15.81 -21.57
N MET A 284 5.64 -16.53 -22.24
CA MET A 284 4.65 -17.39 -21.60
C MET A 284 4.95 -18.83 -21.99
N SER A 285 5.13 -19.71 -21.00
CA SER A 285 5.31 -21.13 -21.28
C SER A 285 3.99 -21.76 -21.69
N GLU A 286 4.07 -22.74 -22.57
CA GLU A 286 2.91 -23.44 -23.14
C GLU A 286 1.98 -23.99 -22.07
N ALA A 287 2.52 -24.61 -21.01
CA ALA A 287 1.75 -25.09 -19.86
C ALA A 287 0.94 -24.00 -19.14
N VAL A 288 1.45 -22.77 -19.07
CA VAL A 288 0.77 -21.64 -18.42
C VAL A 288 -0.25 -21.01 -19.38
N ALA A 289 0.06 -20.98 -20.68
CA ALA A 289 -0.90 -20.58 -21.72
C ALA A 289 -2.13 -21.49 -21.71
N LEU A 290 -1.91 -22.82 -21.67
CA LEU A 290 -2.95 -23.85 -21.56
C LEU A 290 -3.78 -23.69 -20.28
N ALA A 291 -3.14 -23.44 -19.14
CA ALA A 291 -3.83 -23.26 -17.87
C ALA A 291 -4.66 -21.97 -17.81
N ARG A 292 -4.21 -20.87 -18.44
CA ARG A 292 -4.91 -19.57 -18.42
C ARG A 292 -5.98 -19.41 -19.49
N PHE A 293 -5.74 -19.90 -20.69
CA PHE A 293 -6.57 -19.61 -21.87
C PHE A 293 -7.28 -20.84 -22.44
N GLY A 294 -7.06 -22.02 -21.84
CA GLY A 294 -7.56 -23.29 -22.37
C GLY A 294 -6.80 -23.72 -23.63
N GLN A 295 -7.12 -24.92 -24.13
CA GLN A 295 -6.53 -25.39 -25.39
C GLN A 295 -6.93 -24.48 -26.56
N PRO A 296 -6.01 -24.15 -27.49
CA PRO A 296 -6.41 -23.61 -28.78
C PRO A 296 -7.30 -24.65 -29.46
N SER A 297 -8.53 -24.26 -29.78
CA SER A 297 -9.44 -25.05 -30.59
C SER A 297 -8.76 -25.36 -31.92
N ASN A 298 -8.46 -26.63 -32.14
CA ASN A 298 -7.82 -27.15 -33.33
C ASN A 298 -8.70 -26.82 -34.56
N PRO A 299 -8.24 -26.02 -35.54
CA PRO A 299 -9.05 -25.72 -36.72
C PRO A 299 -8.85 -26.83 -37.76
N GLN A 300 -9.29 -28.04 -37.44
CA GLN A 300 -9.45 -29.11 -38.43
C GLN A 300 -10.67 -29.96 -38.05
N GLY A 301 -11.78 -29.69 -38.74
CA GLY A 301 -13.01 -30.45 -38.54
C GLY A 301 -14.21 -29.86 -39.26
N HIS A 302 -14.14 -29.69 -40.58
CA HIS A 302 -15.34 -29.72 -41.40
C HIS A 302 -15.16 -30.78 -42.49
N GLN A 303 -15.98 -31.83 -42.36
CA GLN A 303 -16.32 -32.79 -43.40
C GLN A 303 -17.02 -32.08 -44.56
#